data_AF-A0A9P0E6S8-F1
#
_entry.id   AF-A0A9P0E6S8-F1
#
_cell.length_a   1.000
_cell.length_b   1.000
_cell.length_c   1.000
_cell.angle_alpha   90.00
_cell.angle_beta   90.00
_cell.angle_gamma   90.00
#
_symmetry.space_group_name_H-M   'P 1'
#
loop_
_entity.id
_entity.type
_entity.pdbx_description
1 polymer ?
#
loop_
_entity_poly.entity_id
_entity_poly.type
_entity_poly.pdbx_seq_one_letter_code
_entity_poly.pdbx_strand_id
1 'polypeptide(L)'
;MGIYSIASLFVFVGAAIEAGIKKCMEQTAFYIVIGIITSAQQFYLICNQDQVKKIIDILKGYQERHEGKWQADMFEGESLRVWKVLRYYNMVMGSYNIFYFSLPFVVDLVGGLINPDFPVVRFPLPTQQYVEDYEPRSWGNVLYSLIGITSGILTIEMNIGIEALIYISIIYTKTELNMIKKKLVIIKEVMERKGDNYRVEVERLMKDVTRHHQSTLE
;
A
#
# COMPACT_ATOMS: atom_id res chain seq x y z
N MET A 1 -2.18 15.45 -4.03
CA MET A 1 -1.35 14.24 -4.15
C MET A 1 -0.41 14.31 -5.36
N GLY A 2 -0.91 14.56 -6.58
CA GLY A 2 -0.10 14.62 -7.81
C GLY A 2 1.19 15.45 -7.73
N ILE A 3 1.06 16.72 -7.36
CA ILE A 3 2.18 17.67 -7.28
C ILE A 3 3.21 17.24 -6.21
N TYR A 4 2.74 16.65 -5.11
CA TYR A 4 3.60 16.22 -4.02
C TYR A 4 4.47 15.02 -4.43
N SER A 5 3.89 13.97 -5.02
CA SER A 5 4.66 12.80 -5.47
C SER A 5 5.69 13.16 -6.55
N ILE A 6 5.37 14.11 -7.44
CA ILE A 6 6.31 14.64 -8.43
C ILE A 6 7.44 15.42 -7.74
N ALA A 7 7.11 16.32 -6.82
CA ALA A 7 8.10 17.10 -6.08
C ALA A 7 9.03 16.21 -5.24
N SER A 8 8.49 15.21 -4.55
CA SER A 8 9.27 14.23 -3.79
C SER A 8 10.21 13.42 -4.68
N LEU A 9 9.76 13.01 -5.88
CA LEU A 9 10.62 12.33 -6.85
C LEU A 9 11.80 13.23 -7.27
N PHE A 10 11.55 14.51 -7.58
CA PHE A 10 12.62 15.46 -7.89
C PHE A 10 13.58 15.67 -6.73
N VAL A 11 13.07 15.75 -5.49
CA VAL A 11 13.91 15.88 -4.27
C VAL A 11 14.80 14.65 -4.09
N PHE A 12 14.28 13.43 -4.23
CA PHE A 12 15.07 12.22 -4.03
C PHE A 12 16.05 11.96 -5.19
N VAL A 13 15.65 12.25 -6.44
CA VAL A 13 16.54 12.15 -7.60
C VAL A 13 17.64 13.20 -7.54
N GLY A 14 17.30 14.44 -7.17
CA GLY A 14 18.27 15.52 -6.95
C GLY A 14 19.28 15.14 -5.87
N ALA A 15 18.81 14.63 -4.73
CA ALA A 15 19.67 14.13 -3.67
C ALA A 15 20.60 13.02 -4.19
N ALA A 16 20.07 12.04 -4.94
CA ALA A 16 20.86 10.94 -5.47
C ALA A 16 21.95 11.38 -6.47
N ILE A 17 21.69 12.45 -7.24
CA ILE A 17 22.67 13.02 -8.18
C ILE A 17 23.81 13.71 -7.42
N GLU A 18 23.48 14.51 -6.41
CA GLU A 18 24.47 15.24 -5.59
C GLU A 18 25.30 14.31 -4.70
N ALA A 19 24.70 13.21 -4.23
CA ALA A 19 25.37 12.15 -3.48
C ALA A 19 26.58 11.53 -4.18
N GLY A 20 26.43 11.35 -5.51
CA GLY A 20 27.02 10.24 -6.22
C GLY A 20 26.39 8.87 -5.89
N ILE A 21 26.25 8.01 -6.91
CA ILE A 21 25.63 6.67 -6.82
C ILE A 21 26.29 5.78 -5.74
N LYS A 22 27.61 5.93 -5.51
CA LYS A 22 28.35 5.13 -4.53
C LYS A 22 27.96 5.43 -3.08
N LYS A 23 27.75 6.70 -2.72
CA LYS A 23 27.23 7.09 -1.40
C LYS A 23 25.76 6.74 -1.25
N CYS A 24 25.01 6.67 -2.36
CA CYS A 24 23.62 6.22 -2.35
C CYS A 24 23.43 4.75 -1.89
N MET A 25 24.50 3.96 -1.91
CA MET A 25 24.51 2.57 -1.46
C MET A 25 25.00 2.39 -0.01
N GLU A 26 25.40 3.47 0.68
CA GLU A 26 25.71 3.43 2.11
C GLU A 26 24.41 3.31 2.93
N GLN A 27 24.50 2.80 4.18
CA GLN A 27 23.32 2.48 5.02
C GLN A 27 22.35 3.67 5.19
N THR A 28 22.86 4.89 5.19
CA THR A 28 22.07 6.13 5.30
C THR A 28 21.31 6.50 4.03
N ALA A 29 21.76 6.04 2.85
CA ALA A 29 21.16 6.40 1.57
C ALA A 29 20.23 5.34 0.96
N PHE A 30 20.08 4.20 1.65
CA PHE A 30 19.00 3.24 1.42
C PHE A 30 17.61 3.93 1.38
N TYR A 31 17.41 4.96 2.21
CA TYR A 31 16.18 5.75 2.26
C TYR A 31 15.95 6.59 1.00
N ILE A 32 17.01 7.05 0.33
CA ILE A 32 16.91 7.77 -0.94
C ILE A 32 16.41 6.80 -2.03
N VAL A 33 16.98 5.59 -2.10
CA VAL A 33 16.57 4.56 -3.07
C VAL A 33 15.12 4.13 -2.86
N ILE A 34 14.72 3.86 -1.60
CA ILE A 34 13.32 3.57 -1.26
C ILE A 34 12.42 4.75 -1.65
N GLY A 35 12.83 5.98 -1.32
CA GLY A 35 12.11 7.20 -1.67
C GLY A 35 11.87 7.34 -3.17
N ILE A 36 12.88 7.07 -4.00
CA ILE A 36 12.75 7.07 -5.46
C ILE A 36 11.76 6.00 -5.93
N ILE A 37 11.90 4.76 -5.47
CA ILE A 37 11.03 3.63 -5.90
C ILE A 37 9.57 3.95 -5.57
N THR A 38 9.30 4.29 -4.31
CA THR A 38 7.95 4.62 -3.83
C THR A 38 7.36 5.84 -4.52
N SER A 39 8.16 6.89 -4.77
CA SER A 39 7.68 8.09 -5.49
C SER A 39 7.39 7.78 -6.95
N ALA A 40 8.20 6.94 -7.60
CA ALA A 40 7.94 6.47 -8.96
C ALA A 40 6.65 5.63 -9.03
N GLN A 41 6.40 4.75 -8.05
CA GLN A 41 5.15 3.99 -7.95
C GLN A 41 3.94 4.92 -7.77
N GLN A 42 4.05 5.93 -6.90
CA GLN A 42 2.99 6.93 -6.73
C GLN A 42 2.72 7.70 -8.01
N PHE A 43 3.78 8.17 -8.69
CA PHE A 43 3.65 8.86 -9.96
C PHE A 43 2.97 7.99 -11.02
N TYR A 44 3.38 6.72 -11.12
CA TYR A 44 2.75 5.75 -12.02
C TYR A 44 1.25 5.60 -11.74
N LEU A 45 0.83 5.53 -10.48
CA LEU A 45 -0.59 5.44 -10.12
C LEU A 45 -1.36 6.72 -10.42
N ILE A 46 -0.72 7.89 -10.27
CA ILE A 46 -1.31 9.18 -10.67
C ILE A 46 -1.56 9.20 -12.19
N CYS A 47 -0.60 8.73 -12.99
CA CYS A 47 -0.77 8.61 -14.43
C CYS A 47 -1.84 7.60 -14.85
N ASN A 48 -2.12 6.61 -14.00
CA ASN A 48 -3.09 5.54 -14.27
C ASN A 48 -4.34 5.61 -13.38
N GLN A 49 -4.74 6.82 -12.94
CA GLN A 49 -5.88 7.01 -12.03
C GLN A 49 -7.18 6.38 -12.53
N ASP A 50 -7.44 6.42 -13.83
CA ASP A 50 -8.63 5.79 -14.41
C ASP A 50 -8.63 4.27 -14.23
N GLN A 51 -7.46 3.62 -14.34
CA GLN A 51 -7.34 2.19 -14.11
C GLN A 51 -7.51 1.85 -12.63
N VAL A 52 -6.91 2.65 -11.74
CA VAL A 52 -7.08 2.50 -10.28
C VAL A 52 -8.56 2.65 -9.89
N LYS A 53 -9.26 3.63 -10.46
CA LYS A 53 -10.68 3.81 -10.25
C LYS A 53 -11.49 2.59 -10.72
N LYS A 54 -11.20 2.05 -11.91
CA LYS A 54 -11.82 0.82 -12.40
C LYS A 54 -11.61 -0.36 -11.44
N ILE A 55 -10.39 -0.53 -10.91
CA ILE A 55 -10.11 -1.58 -9.91
C ILE A 55 -10.98 -1.38 -8.67
N ILE A 56 -11.06 -0.16 -8.14
CA ILE A 56 -11.89 0.14 -6.96
C ILE A 56 -13.37 -0.16 -7.25
N ASP A 57 -13.86 0.20 -8.43
CA ASP A 57 -15.25 -0.05 -8.83
C ASP A 57 -15.53 -1.56 -8.98
N ILE A 58 -14.59 -2.33 -9.53
CA ILE A 58 -14.66 -3.81 -9.57
C ILE A 58 -14.75 -4.40 -8.16
N LEU A 59 -13.89 -3.94 -7.24
CA LEU A 59 -13.86 -4.43 -5.86
C LEU A 59 -15.15 -4.10 -5.10
N LYS A 60 -15.70 -2.90 -5.29
CA LYS A 60 -17.04 -2.55 -4.77
C LYS A 60 -18.11 -3.43 -5.36
N GLY A 61 -18.04 -3.67 -6.67
CA GLY A 61 -18.95 -4.56 -7.36
C GLY A 61 -18.91 -5.99 -6.80
N TYR A 62 -17.76 -6.50 -6.34
CA TYR A 62 -17.73 -7.79 -5.66
C TYR A 62 -18.56 -7.75 -4.38
N GLN A 63 -18.38 -6.74 -3.53
CA GLN A 63 -19.15 -6.62 -2.29
C GLN A 63 -20.68 -6.61 -2.51
N GLU A 64 -21.16 -5.97 -3.58
CA GLU A 64 -22.59 -5.76 -3.86
C GLU A 64 -23.28 -6.92 -4.60
N ARG A 65 -22.54 -7.79 -5.30
CA ARG A 65 -23.10 -8.80 -6.23
C ARG A 65 -23.51 -10.13 -5.59
N HIS A 66 -23.40 -10.28 -4.27
CA HIS A 66 -23.66 -11.56 -3.59
C HIS A 66 -25.16 -11.80 -3.37
N GLU A 67 -25.78 -12.64 -4.19
CA GLU A 67 -27.21 -12.97 -4.08
C GLU A 67 -27.51 -14.02 -3.00
N GLY A 68 -26.56 -14.91 -2.70
CA GLY A 68 -26.76 -16.01 -1.75
C GLY A 68 -26.14 -15.75 -0.38
N LYS A 69 -26.84 -16.13 0.71
CA LYS A 69 -26.31 -16.01 2.10
C LYS A 69 -24.91 -16.64 2.25
N TRP A 70 -24.70 -17.83 1.70
CA TRP A 70 -23.40 -18.51 1.76
C TRP A 70 -22.28 -17.78 1.00
N GLN A 71 -22.61 -16.98 -0.02
CA GLN A 71 -21.66 -16.16 -0.78
C GLN A 71 -21.27 -14.94 0.05
N ALA A 72 -22.28 -14.24 0.59
CA ALA A 72 -22.08 -13.12 1.50
C ALA A 72 -21.26 -13.52 2.74
N ASP A 73 -21.61 -14.63 3.40
CA ASP A 73 -20.89 -15.15 4.56
C ASP A 73 -19.42 -15.48 4.23
N MET A 74 -19.16 -16.04 3.03
CA MET A 74 -17.79 -16.33 2.59
C MET A 74 -16.99 -15.05 2.35
N PHE A 75 -17.59 -14.08 1.67
CA PHE A 75 -16.93 -12.82 1.38
C PHE A 75 -16.67 -12.00 2.64
N GLU A 76 -17.65 -11.92 3.54
CA GLU A 76 -17.53 -11.22 4.82
C GLU A 76 -16.43 -11.86 5.67
N GLY A 77 -16.38 -13.19 5.74
CA GLY A 77 -15.36 -13.92 6.48
C GLY A 77 -13.94 -13.61 5.99
N GLU A 78 -13.71 -13.60 4.67
CA GLU A 78 -12.41 -13.23 4.10
C GLU A 78 -12.13 -11.73 4.24
N SER A 79 -13.13 -10.87 4.05
CA SER A 79 -13.00 -9.41 4.21
C SER A 79 -12.56 -9.04 5.63
N LEU A 80 -13.18 -9.62 6.65
CA LEU A 80 -12.80 -9.39 8.05
C LEU A 80 -11.34 -9.78 8.32
N ARG A 81 -10.86 -10.88 7.72
CA ARG A 81 -9.46 -11.31 7.83
C ARG A 81 -8.53 -10.31 7.15
N VAL A 82 -8.86 -9.87 5.93
CA VAL A 82 -8.09 -8.88 5.18
C VAL A 82 -7.97 -7.57 5.97
N TRP A 83 -9.08 -7.02 6.44
CA TRP A 83 -9.08 -5.76 7.20
C TRP A 83 -8.33 -5.87 8.52
N LYS A 84 -8.35 -7.04 9.17
CA LYS A 84 -7.53 -7.30 10.37
C LYS A 84 -6.04 -7.27 10.05
N VAL A 85 -5.61 -7.91 8.94
CA VAL A 85 -4.21 -7.87 8.49
C VAL A 85 -3.78 -6.44 8.15
N LEU A 86 -4.59 -5.70 7.38
CA LEU A 86 -4.31 -4.31 7.04
C LEU A 86 -4.19 -3.41 8.28
N ARG A 87 -5.04 -3.62 9.29
CA ARG A 87 -4.96 -2.89 10.56
C ARG A 87 -3.63 -3.15 11.27
N TYR A 88 -3.19 -4.40 11.35
CA TYR A 88 -1.89 -4.72 11.95
C TYR A 88 -0.74 -4.14 11.14
N TYR A 89 -0.79 -4.23 9.82
CA TYR A 89 0.21 -3.65 8.94
C TYR A 89 0.34 -2.14 9.14
N ASN A 90 -0.78 -1.41 9.16
CA ASN A 90 -0.82 0.02 9.44
C ASN A 90 -0.26 0.34 10.84
N MET A 91 -0.57 -0.46 11.86
CA MET A 91 -0.02 -0.25 13.21
C MET A 91 1.50 -0.45 13.25
N VAL A 92 2.03 -1.46 12.56
CA VAL A 92 3.48 -1.73 12.48
C VAL A 92 4.18 -0.59 11.76
N MET A 93 3.67 -0.17 10.59
CA MET A 93 4.26 0.91 9.82
C MET A 93 4.11 2.28 10.51
N GLY A 94 2.98 2.54 11.16
CA GLY A 94 2.80 3.74 11.99
C GLY A 94 3.76 3.78 13.17
N SER A 95 4.02 2.63 13.82
CA SER A 95 5.03 2.52 14.87
C SER A 95 6.43 2.78 14.32
N TYR A 96 6.75 2.23 13.13
CA TYR A 96 8.00 2.54 12.44
C TYR A 96 8.16 4.04 12.21
N ASN A 97 7.12 4.73 11.71
CA ASN A 97 7.14 6.18 11.52
C ASN A 97 7.45 6.94 12.82
N ILE A 98 6.79 6.56 13.92
CA ILE A 98 7.00 7.21 15.22
C ILE A 98 8.42 6.97 15.74
N PHE A 99 8.88 5.71 15.78
CA PHE A 99 10.15 5.36 16.40
C PHE A 99 11.38 5.70 15.55
N TYR A 100 11.27 5.66 14.21
CA TYR A 100 12.40 5.90 13.31
C TYR A 100 12.47 7.33 12.75
N PHE A 101 11.36 8.06 12.64
CA PHE A 101 11.38 9.45 12.14
C PHE A 101 11.07 10.49 13.22
N SER A 102 10.04 10.27 14.05
CA SER A 102 9.56 11.31 14.96
C SER A 102 10.33 11.37 16.29
N LEU A 103 10.51 10.23 16.97
CA LEU A 103 11.13 10.14 18.30
C LEU A 103 12.58 10.65 18.28
N PRO A 104 13.46 10.12 17.43
CA PRO A 104 14.62 10.78 16.86
C PRO A 104 14.69 12.32 16.90
N PHE A 105 13.83 12.97 16.12
CA PHE A 105 13.78 14.42 16.01
C PHE A 105 13.41 15.09 17.34
N VAL A 106 12.48 14.50 18.09
CA VAL A 106 12.11 14.99 19.42
C VAL A 106 13.29 14.92 20.39
N VAL A 107 14.08 13.83 20.36
CA VAL A 107 15.27 13.69 21.20
C VAL A 107 16.33 14.73 20.84
N ASP A 108 16.59 14.98 19.55
CA ASP A 108 17.56 16.01 19.15
C ASP A 108 17.10 17.42 19.51
N LEU A 109 15.82 17.73 19.32
CA LEU A 109 15.25 19.03 19.62
C LEU A 109 15.21 19.30 21.13
N VAL A 110 14.70 18.36 21.92
CA VAL A 110 14.64 18.50 23.38
C VAL A 110 16.04 18.47 23.99
N GLY A 111 16.90 17.57 23.53
CA GLY A 111 18.29 17.48 23.96
C GLY A 111 19.07 18.76 23.68
N GLY A 112 18.91 19.32 22.48
CA GLY A 112 19.53 20.60 22.10
C GLY A 112 18.96 21.82 22.81
N LEU A 113 17.69 21.79 23.25
CA LEU A 113 17.09 22.86 24.07
C LEU A 113 17.57 22.81 25.53
N ILE A 114 17.79 21.62 26.08
CA ILE A 114 18.20 21.43 27.48
C ILE A 114 19.72 21.59 27.63
N ASN A 115 20.50 21.09 26.67
CA ASN A 115 21.95 21.16 26.66
C ASN A 115 22.46 21.64 25.29
N PRO A 116 22.99 22.87 25.20
CA PRO A 116 23.57 23.41 23.97
C PRO A 116 24.69 22.54 23.38
N ASP A 117 25.42 21.80 24.23
CA ASP A 117 26.50 20.88 23.83
C ASP A 117 25.99 19.45 23.53
N PHE A 118 24.68 19.22 23.54
CA PHE A 118 24.12 17.91 23.19
C PHE A 118 24.50 17.56 21.74
N PRO A 119 25.05 16.36 21.47
CA PRO A 119 25.45 15.98 20.12
C PRO A 119 24.26 16.06 19.18
N VAL A 120 24.49 16.51 17.94
CA VAL A 120 23.43 16.53 16.93
C VAL A 120 23.12 15.09 16.54
N VAL A 121 21.97 14.59 16.95
CA VAL A 121 21.54 13.24 16.61
C VAL A 121 20.84 13.33 15.26
N ARG A 122 21.62 13.20 14.18
CA ARG A 122 21.10 13.26 12.81
C ARG A 122 20.57 11.92 12.38
N PHE A 123 19.40 11.95 11.75
CA PHE A 123 18.75 10.76 11.21
C PHE A 123 18.97 10.67 9.71
N PRO A 124 18.97 9.44 9.16
CA PRO A 124 18.94 9.23 7.73
C PRO A 124 17.62 9.72 7.16
N LEU A 125 17.59 11.02 6.87
CA LEU A 125 16.55 11.63 6.08
C LEU A 125 16.97 11.56 4.62
N PRO A 126 16.02 11.44 3.69
CA PRO A 126 16.36 11.53 2.27
C PRO A 126 17.01 12.87 1.89
N THR A 127 16.81 13.91 2.70
CA THR A 127 17.44 15.22 2.57
C THR A 127 18.77 15.34 3.32
N GLN A 128 19.28 14.28 3.94
CA GLN A 128 20.49 14.32 4.77
C GLN A 128 21.71 14.87 4.01
N GLN A 129 21.73 14.72 2.69
CA GLN A 129 22.83 15.23 1.86
C GLN A 129 22.83 16.74 1.64
N TYR A 130 21.69 17.39 1.88
CA TYR A 130 21.58 18.84 1.86
C TYR A 130 21.92 19.48 3.21
N VAL A 131 22.29 18.67 4.21
CA VAL A 131 22.60 19.13 5.57
C VAL A 131 24.00 18.65 5.94
N GLU A 132 24.98 19.55 5.95
CA GLU A 132 26.38 19.21 6.29
C GLU A 132 26.48 18.63 7.69
N ASP A 133 27.03 17.41 7.84
CA ASP A 133 27.00 16.54 9.05
C ASP A 133 27.35 17.21 10.39
N TYR A 134 28.01 18.38 10.38
CA TYR A 134 28.54 19.06 11.57
C TYR A 134 28.10 20.53 11.74
N GLU A 135 27.11 21.01 11.00
CA GLU A 135 26.58 22.35 11.25
C GLU A 135 25.86 22.47 12.61
N PRO A 136 26.00 23.62 13.31
CA PRO A 136 25.25 23.92 14.52
C PRO A 136 23.74 23.90 14.26
N ARG A 137 22.95 23.63 15.31
CA ARG A 137 21.48 23.64 15.26
C ARG A 137 20.99 25.02 14.80
N SER A 138 20.66 25.14 13.52
CA SER A 138 20.12 26.35 12.90
C SER A 138 18.63 26.16 12.62
N TRP A 139 17.88 27.26 12.57
CA TRP A 139 16.48 27.22 12.14
C TRP A 139 16.30 26.65 10.73
N GLY A 140 17.30 26.84 9.86
CA GLY A 140 17.34 26.20 8.53
C GLY A 140 17.39 24.68 8.63
N ASN A 141 18.26 24.13 9.48
CA ASN A 141 18.42 22.68 9.66
C ASN A 141 17.18 22.04 10.30
N VAL A 142 16.50 22.75 11.21
CA VAL A 142 15.20 22.34 11.74
C VAL A 142 14.16 22.28 10.63
N LEU A 143 14.08 23.31 9.77
CA LEU A 143 13.14 23.35 8.65
C LEU A 143 13.38 22.21 7.64
N TYR A 144 14.64 21.96 7.25
CA TYR A 144 14.99 20.84 6.36
C TYR A 144 14.67 19.48 6.97
N SER A 145 14.87 19.33 8.28
CA SER A 145 14.52 18.09 8.99
C SER A 145 13.01 17.86 9.03
N LEU A 146 12.22 18.92 9.29
CA LEU A 146 10.75 18.84 9.25
C LEU A 146 10.24 18.49 7.84
N ILE A 147 10.82 19.07 6.79
CA ILE A 147 10.49 18.73 5.40
C ILE A 147 10.84 17.27 5.12
N GLY A 148 12.02 16.81 5.53
CA GLY A 148 12.47 15.42 5.36
C GLY A 148 11.57 14.41 6.08
N ILE A 149 11.21 14.68 7.34
CA ILE A 149 10.32 13.83 8.15
C ILE A 149 8.92 13.80 7.56
N THR A 150 8.35 14.97 7.26
CA THR A 150 7.02 15.08 6.64
C THR A 150 7.01 14.34 5.32
N SER A 151 8.08 14.48 4.53
CA SER A 151 8.16 13.78 3.25
C SER A 151 8.27 12.27 3.44
N GLY A 152 9.10 11.80 4.38
CA GLY A 152 9.23 10.37 4.68
C GLY A 152 7.92 9.75 5.14
N ILE A 153 7.21 10.41 6.06
CA ILE A 153 5.91 9.94 6.57
C ILE A 153 4.90 9.84 5.44
N LEU A 154 4.74 10.90 4.64
CA LEU A 154 3.78 10.91 3.53
C LEU A 154 4.12 9.85 2.48
N THR A 155 5.40 9.66 2.17
CA THR A 155 5.84 8.62 1.24
C THR A 155 5.49 7.22 1.75
N ILE A 156 5.70 6.94 3.04
CA ILE A 156 5.37 5.64 3.66
C ILE A 156 3.86 5.42 3.69
N GLU A 157 3.08 6.40 4.15
CA GLU A 157 1.62 6.32 4.20
C GLU A 157 1.00 6.06 2.83
N MET A 158 1.51 6.73 1.79
CA MET A 158 1.08 6.47 0.42
C MET A 158 1.45 5.06 -0.02
N ASN A 159 2.68 4.58 0.27
CA ASN A 159 3.09 3.22 -0.08
C ASN A 159 2.21 2.14 0.59
N ILE A 160 1.85 2.35 1.86
CA ILE A 160 0.91 1.49 2.59
C ILE A 160 -0.42 1.38 1.84
N GLY A 161 -0.96 2.51 1.36
CA GLY A 161 -2.21 2.52 0.60
C GLY A 161 -2.13 1.72 -0.71
N ILE A 162 -1.01 1.78 -1.41
CA ILE A 162 -0.76 1.03 -2.66
C ILE A 162 -0.73 -0.46 -2.38
N GLU A 163 0.08 -0.89 -1.41
CA GLU A 163 0.21 -2.30 -1.04
C GLU A 163 -1.10 -2.87 -0.50
N ALA A 164 -1.85 -2.08 0.27
CA ALA A 164 -3.17 -2.46 0.75
C ALA A 164 -4.15 -2.70 -0.40
N LEU A 165 -4.18 -1.81 -1.41
CA LEU A 165 -5.03 -1.98 -2.59
C LEU A 165 -4.69 -3.26 -3.36
N ILE A 166 -3.40 -3.53 -3.57
CA ILE A 166 -2.94 -4.75 -4.25
C ILE A 166 -3.36 -5.99 -3.44
N TYR A 167 -3.13 -5.97 -2.13
CA TYR A 167 -3.48 -7.09 -1.25
C TYR A 167 -4.98 -7.37 -1.23
N ILE A 168 -5.82 -6.35 -1.07
CA ILE A 168 -7.28 -6.47 -1.16
C ILE A 168 -7.67 -7.08 -2.50
N SER A 169 -7.11 -6.57 -3.60
CA SER A 169 -7.41 -7.05 -4.95
C SER A 169 -7.12 -8.54 -5.10
N ILE A 170 -5.95 -8.99 -4.64
CA ILE A 170 -5.58 -10.42 -4.70
C ILE A 170 -6.56 -11.28 -3.91
N ILE A 171 -6.89 -10.89 -2.68
CA ILE A 171 -7.73 -11.71 -1.81
C ILE A 171 -9.19 -11.71 -2.26
N TYR A 172 -9.72 -10.56 -2.70
CA TYR A 172 -11.10 -10.47 -3.17
C TYR A 172 -11.27 -11.27 -4.46
N THR A 173 -10.37 -11.13 -5.43
CA THR A 173 -10.40 -11.95 -6.66
C THR A 173 -10.26 -13.44 -6.34
N LYS A 174 -9.36 -13.82 -5.41
CA LYS A 174 -9.26 -15.21 -4.95
C LYS A 174 -10.56 -15.73 -4.34
N THR A 175 -11.27 -14.87 -3.61
CA THR A 175 -12.55 -15.21 -2.99
C THR A 175 -13.62 -15.46 -4.05
N GLU A 176 -13.74 -14.60 -5.06
CA GLU A 176 -14.63 -14.80 -6.21
C GLU A 176 -14.33 -16.11 -6.94
N LEU A 177 -13.05 -16.40 -7.22
CA LEU A 177 -12.65 -17.66 -7.84
C LEU A 177 -13.02 -18.89 -7.00
N ASN A 178 -12.93 -18.79 -5.67
CA ASN A 178 -13.39 -19.84 -4.77
C ASN A 178 -14.91 -20.01 -4.80
N MET A 179 -15.67 -18.92 -4.95
CA MET A 179 -17.13 -19.01 -5.14
C MET A 179 -17.49 -19.71 -6.44
N ILE A 180 -16.82 -19.36 -7.54
CA ILE A 180 -16.96 -20.05 -8.84
C ILE A 180 -16.68 -21.55 -8.66
N LYS A 181 -15.56 -21.89 -8.01
CA LYS A 181 -15.21 -23.29 -7.73
C LYS A 181 -16.30 -24.01 -6.94
N LYS A 182 -16.85 -23.39 -5.88
CA LYS A 182 -17.95 -24.00 -5.11
C LYS A 182 -19.22 -24.19 -5.95
N LYS A 183 -19.58 -23.21 -6.80
CA LYS A 183 -20.71 -23.36 -7.74
C LYS A 183 -20.50 -24.57 -8.68
N LEU A 184 -19.29 -24.75 -9.22
CA LEU A 184 -18.97 -25.91 -10.06
C LEU A 184 -19.06 -27.24 -9.31
N VAL A 185 -18.65 -27.29 -8.03
CA VAL A 185 -18.81 -28.48 -7.19
C VAL A 185 -20.28 -28.82 -6.98
N ILE A 186 -21.13 -27.82 -6.69
CA ILE A 186 -22.57 -28.01 -6.56
C ILE A 186 -23.18 -28.59 -7.85
N ILE A 187 -22.78 -28.05 -9.02
CA ILE A 187 -23.23 -28.58 -10.32
C ILE A 187 -22.83 -30.04 -10.48
N LYS A 188 -21.56 -30.37 -10.19
CA LYS A 188 -21.07 -31.74 -10.25
C LYS A 188 -21.88 -32.67 -9.35
N GLU A 189 -22.16 -32.28 -8.11
CA GLU A 189 -22.96 -33.10 -7.19
C GLU A 189 -24.40 -33.28 -7.68
N VAL A 190 -25.03 -32.23 -8.25
CA VAL A 190 -26.35 -32.35 -8.86
C VAL A 190 -26.33 -33.32 -10.05
N MET A 191 -25.27 -33.25 -10.86
CA MET A 191 -25.04 -34.17 -11.98
C MET A 191 -24.82 -35.62 -11.55
N GLU A 192 -24.19 -35.86 -10.40
CA GLU A 192 -23.96 -37.21 -9.89
C GLU A 192 -25.19 -37.79 -9.19
N ARG A 193 -26.04 -36.96 -8.57
CA ARG A 193 -27.17 -37.43 -7.75
C ARG A 193 -28.48 -37.71 -8.50
N LYS A 194 -28.74 -37.11 -9.67
CA LYS A 194 -30.11 -37.07 -10.23
C LYS A 194 -30.39 -37.89 -11.53
N GLY A 195 -29.45 -38.52 -12.24
CA GLY A 195 -29.70 -39.26 -13.53
C GLY A 195 -29.70 -38.46 -14.87
N ASP A 196 -30.71 -38.52 -15.76
CA ASP A 196 -30.74 -37.70 -17.01
C ASP A 196 -31.80 -36.55 -16.98
N ASN A 197 -32.60 -36.43 -15.92
CA ASN A 197 -33.85 -35.66 -15.92
C ASN A 197 -33.75 -34.18 -15.45
N TYR A 198 -32.56 -33.58 -15.45
CA TYR A 198 -32.27 -32.26 -14.87
C TYR A 198 -31.30 -31.43 -15.72
N ARG A 199 -31.18 -31.77 -17.00
CA ARG A 199 -30.39 -31.03 -17.98
C ARG A 199 -30.67 -29.52 -17.94
N VAL A 200 -31.93 -29.13 -17.74
CA VAL A 200 -32.36 -27.72 -17.60
C VAL A 200 -31.81 -27.04 -16.33
N GLU A 201 -31.75 -27.76 -15.21
CA GLU A 201 -31.22 -27.26 -13.93
C GLU A 201 -29.70 -27.06 -14.01
N VAL A 202 -28.98 -28.01 -14.63
CA VAL A 202 -27.53 -27.92 -14.86
C VAL A 202 -27.19 -26.83 -15.87
N GLU A 203 -27.93 -26.70 -16.98
CA GLU A 203 -27.72 -25.64 -17.96
C GLU A 203 -27.92 -24.24 -17.34
N ARG A 204 -28.92 -24.10 -16.46
CA ARG A 204 -29.12 -22.84 -15.70
C ARG A 204 -27.94 -22.54 -14.78
N LEU A 205 -27.50 -23.51 -13.97
CA LEU A 205 -26.38 -23.32 -13.05
C LEU A 205 -25.06 -23.04 -13.78
N MET A 206 -24.83 -23.69 -14.93
CA MET A 206 -23.67 -23.43 -15.76
C MET A 206 -23.70 -22.01 -16.35
N LYS A 207 -24.87 -21.51 -16.79
CA LYS A 207 -25.02 -20.12 -17.22
C LYS A 207 -24.71 -19.14 -16.08
N ASP A 208 -25.16 -19.44 -14.86
CA ASP A 208 -24.88 -18.60 -13.68
C ASP A 208 -23.38 -18.57 -13.34
N VAL A 209 -22.67 -19.70 -13.49
CA VAL A 209 -21.21 -19.77 -13.35
C VAL A 209 -20.51 -18.96 -14.43
N THR A 210 -20.88 -19.15 -15.70
CA THR A 210 -20.28 -18.44 -16.83
C THR A 210 -20.48 -16.93 -16.71
N ARG A 211 -21.69 -16.49 -16.35
CA ARG A 211 -22.00 -15.06 -16.13
C ARG A 211 -21.16 -14.49 -15.01
N HIS A 212 -21.06 -15.20 -13.88
CA HIS A 212 -20.25 -14.75 -12.76
C HIS A 212 -18.77 -14.65 -13.17
N HIS A 213 -18.22 -15.66 -13.84
CA HIS A 213 -16.84 -15.65 -14.32
C HIS A 213 -16.55 -14.50 -15.30
N GLN A 214 -17.43 -14.27 -16.27
CA GLN A 214 -17.33 -13.13 -17.20
C GLN A 214 -17.33 -11.81 -16.45
N SER A 215 -18.23 -11.66 -15.47
CA SER A 215 -18.32 -10.44 -14.66
C SER A 215 -17.15 -10.21 -13.69
N THR A 216 -16.33 -11.24 -13.45
CA THR A 216 -15.08 -11.14 -12.69
C THR A 216 -13.90 -10.71 -13.58
N LEU A 217 -13.97 -10.96 -14.89
CA LEU A 217 -12.91 -10.67 -15.87
C LEU A 217 -13.07 -9.29 -16.54
N GLU A 218 -14.29 -8.75 -16.57
CA GLU A 218 -14.64 -7.40 -17.07
C GLU A 218 -14.47 -6.32 -15.99
#